data_AF-A0A7Y6G966-F1
#
_entry.id   AF-A0A7Y6G966-F1
#
_cell.length_a   1.000
_cell.length_b   1.000
_cell.length_c   1.000
_cell.angle_alpha   90.00
_cell.angle_beta   90.00
_cell.angle_gamma   90.00
#
_symmetry.space_group_name_H-M   'P 1'
#
loop_
_entity.id
_entity.type
_entity.pdbx_description
1 polymer ?
#
loop_
_entity_poly.entity_id
_entity_poly.type
_entity_poly.pdbx_seq_one_letter_code
_entity_poly.pdbx_strand_id
1 'polypeptide(L)'
;MSSDDRGDDIPRVGQQPGPDGPDQDVFSPLGIREFAFAGAFGELGAAFLGALRATGAVGESAEAEYQRALDSVRGYPAEDVDRLARRGWEELPEEAYLDRWALVQVLTDLRLAGTADALAAVVATPVPPERYPEGAHRYSTVGQETVIRTTAVEGLARLAADGSTSAVDTLVRHVDDDRRGVRAACVLALRELAAPVDLPGLIRSEDADLLEVRRYDVRDVPQVTRVDHIRYPGAGADVRPPPP
;
A
#
# COMPACT_ATOMS: atom_id res chain seq x y z
N MET A 1 -17.87 -51.42 58.49
CA MET A 1 -18.92 -50.65 57.79
C MET A 1 -18.31 -49.28 57.52
N SER A 2 -17.44 -49.12 56.52
CA SER A 2 -17.73 -48.93 55.08
C SER A 2 -18.82 -47.92 54.83
N SER A 3 -18.39 -46.72 54.40
CA SER A 3 -18.78 -45.97 53.20
C SER A 3 -17.91 -44.70 53.20
N ASP A 4 -16.73 -44.71 52.58
CA ASP A 4 -16.45 -44.18 51.23
C ASP A 4 -17.07 -42.79 50.99
N ASP A 5 -16.25 -41.74 51.15
CA ASP A 5 -16.39 -40.48 50.43
C ASP A 5 -14.97 -39.91 50.22
N ARG A 6 -14.38 -40.25 49.06
CA ARG A 6 -13.13 -39.67 48.56
C ARG A 6 -13.48 -38.44 47.75
N GLY A 7 -13.39 -37.27 48.37
CA GLY A 7 -13.27 -36.01 47.65
C GLY A 7 -11.84 -35.87 47.13
N ASP A 8 -11.67 -36.02 45.82
CA ASP A 8 -10.42 -35.73 45.12
C ASP A 8 -10.07 -34.23 45.26
N ASP A 9 -9.04 -33.95 46.05
CA ASP A 9 -8.31 -32.69 46.03
C ASP A 9 -7.53 -32.59 44.71
N ILE A 10 -8.14 -31.94 43.72
CA ILE A 10 -7.46 -31.58 42.47
C ILE A 10 -6.45 -30.45 42.78
N PRO A 11 -5.14 -30.65 42.55
CA PRO A 11 -4.16 -29.59 42.70
C PRO A 11 -4.46 -28.48 41.69
N ARG A 12 -4.56 -27.23 42.16
CA ARG A 12 -4.64 -26.04 41.32
C ARG A 12 -3.40 -25.97 40.43
N VAL A 13 -3.55 -26.43 39.20
CA VAL A 13 -2.58 -26.27 38.11
C VAL A 13 -2.36 -24.77 37.91
N GLY A 14 -1.08 -24.41 37.81
CA GLY A 14 -0.59 -23.04 37.76
C GLY A 14 -1.35 -22.17 36.77
N GLN A 15 -1.50 -20.91 37.19
CA GLN A 15 -1.86 -19.79 36.34
C GLN A 15 -1.11 -19.91 35.01
N GLN A 16 -1.83 -20.27 33.94
CA GLN A 16 -1.37 -19.90 32.61
C GLN A 16 -1.20 -18.38 32.63
N PRO A 17 -0.04 -17.85 32.20
CA PRO A 17 0.03 -16.44 31.91
C PRO A 17 -1.03 -16.17 30.84
N GLY A 18 -1.95 -15.26 31.16
CA GLY A 18 -2.92 -14.76 30.18
C GLY A 18 -2.20 -14.21 28.95
N PRO A 19 -2.91 -13.97 27.86
CA PRO A 19 -2.35 -13.38 26.65
C PRO A 19 -2.00 -11.89 26.83
N ASP A 20 -1.56 -11.50 28.03
CA ASP A 20 -0.94 -10.20 28.32
C ASP A 20 0.57 -10.31 28.07
N GLY A 21 0.94 -10.76 26.86
CA GLY A 21 2.13 -10.20 26.22
C GLY A 21 1.78 -8.78 25.81
N PRO A 22 2.72 -7.82 25.76
CA PRO A 22 2.33 -6.45 25.50
C PRO A 22 1.64 -6.40 24.13
N ASP A 23 0.33 -6.16 24.14
CA ASP A 23 -0.39 -5.51 23.05
C ASP A 23 0.27 -4.14 22.86
N GLN A 24 1.44 -4.15 22.21
CA GLN A 24 2.18 -2.99 21.75
C GLN A 24 1.85 -2.69 20.28
N ASP A 25 0.88 -3.40 19.71
CA ASP A 25 0.18 -3.00 18.49
C ASP A 25 -1.12 -2.26 18.86
N VAL A 26 -1.08 -1.44 19.93
CA VAL A 26 -1.91 -0.24 19.95
C VAL A 26 -1.57 0.49 18.67
N PHE A 27 -2.57 0.72 17.81
CA PHE A 27 -2.53 1.68 16.72
C PHE A 27 -1.78 2.93 17.22
N SER A 28 -0.46 2.97 17.01
CA SER A 28 0.30 4.20 17.10
C SER A 28 -0.17 4.95 15.87
N PRO A 29 -0.86 6.09 16.02
CA PRO A 29 -1.56 6.71 14.90
C PRO A 29 -0.62 7.18 13.80
N LEU A 30 0.68 7.01 13.96
CA LEU A 30 1.65 6.60 12.94
C LEU A 30 2.93 6.37 13.75
N GLY A 31 3.29 5.12 14.02
CA GLY A 31 4.56 4.77 14.67
C GLY A 31 5.76 5.03 13.76
N ILE A 32 5.85 6.26 13.22
CA ILE A 32 6.92 6.75 12.39
C ILE A 32 8.20 6.58 13.19
N ARG A 33 9.00 5.60 12.79
CA ARG A 33 10.37 5.46 13.25
C ARG A 33 11.12 6.72 12.84
N GLU A 34 12.14 7.08 13.61
CA GLU A 34 12.98 8.24 13.33
C GLU A 34 13.50 8.15 11.88
N PHE A 35 12.96 8.99 10.99
CA PHE A 35 13.35 9.07 9.59
C PHE A 35 14.74 9.72 9.47
N ALA A 36 15.76 9.02 9.94
CA ALA A 36 17.12 9.52 10.05
C ALA A 36 17.65 10.05 8.70
N PHE A 37 17.24 9.44 7.58
CA PHE A 37 17.60 9.87 6.22
C PHE A 37 17.26 11.34 5.97
N ALA A 38 16.14 11.84 6.52
CA ALA A 38 15.66 13.19 6.25
C ALA A 38 16.54 14.25 6.92
N GLY A 39 17.18 13.93 8.05
CA GLY A 39 18.07 14.86 8.75
C GLY A 39 19.24 15.34 7.87
N ALA A 40 19.68 14.52 6.93
CA ALA A 40 20.74 14.87 5.98
C ALA A 40 20.33 15.93 4.94
N PHE A 41 19.05 16.27 4.84
CA PHE A 41 18.51 17.24 3.87
C PHE A 41 18.02 18.55 4.52
N GLY A 42 18.34 18.77 5.80
CA GLY A 42 18.02 20.02 6.49
C GLY A 42 16.53 20.38 6.43
N GLU A 43 16.23 21.60 5.97
CA GLU A 43 14.86 22.13 5.90
C GLU A 43 13.97 21.37 4.92
N LEU A 44 14.51 20.91 3.79
CA LEU A 44 13.79 20.02 2.87
C LEU A 44 13.40 18.71 3.58
N GLY A 45 14.35 18.14 4.32
CA GLY A 45 14.10 16.98 5.17
C GLY A 45 12.92 17.19 6.10
N ALA A 46 12.95 18.28 6.87
CA ALA A 46 11.88 18.64 7.79
C ALA A 46 10.53 18.85 7.11
N ALA A 47 10.50 19.52 5.95
CA ALA A 47 9.28 19.72 5.15
C ALA A 47 8.71 18.38 4.67
N PHE A 48 9.56 17.49 4.15
CA PHE A 48 9.14 16.17 3.68
C PHE A 48 8.60 15.30 4.81
N LEU A 49 9.23 15.34 6.01
CA LEU A 49 8.71 14.68 7.20
C LEU A 49 7.35 15.22 7.63
N GLY A 50 7.13 16.53 7.48
CA GLY A 50 5.83 17.15 7.68
C GLY A 50 4.77 16.53 6.78
N ALA A 51 5.08 16.34 5.49
CA ALA A 51 4.19 15.69 4.53
C ALA A 51 3.91 14.22 4.90
N LEU A 52 4.94 13.44 5.26
CA LEU A 52 4.78 12.04 5.67
C LEU A 52 3.92 11.88 6.93
N ARG A 53 4.03 12.80 7.89
CA ARG A 53 3.18 12.77 9.09
C ARG A 53 1.74 13.11 8.77
N ALA A 54 1.53 14.04 7.84
CA ALA A 54 0.20 14.48 7.45
C ALA A 54 -0.58 13.42 6.64
N THR A 55 0.06 12.41 6.05
CA THR A 55 -0.65 11.33 5.34
C THR A 55 -1.55 10.48 6.25
N GLY A 56 -1.30 10.46 7.57
CA GLY A 56 -2.16 9.78 8.55
C GLY A 56 -2.89 10.74 9.50
N ALA A 57 -2.93 12.03 9.18
CA ALA A 57 -3.70 12.99 9.97
C ALA A 57 -5.21 12.67 9.90
N VAL A 58 -5.92 12.92 10.99
CA VAL A 58 -7.37 12.67 11.10
C VAL A 58 -8.07 13.93 11.59
N GLY A 59 -9.26 14.20 11.05
CA GLY A 59 -10.09 15.34 11.43
C GLY A 59 -10.39 16.27 10.25
N GLU A 60 -11.23 17.27 10.49
CA GLU A 60 -11.72 18.18 9.45
C GLU A 60 -10.61 19.01 8.79
N SER A 61 -9.47 19.22 9.47
CA SER A 61 -8.32 19.96 8.95
C SER A 61 -7.25 19.09 8.28
N ALA A 62 -7.36 17.75 8.34
CA ALA A 62 -6.31 16.83 7.92
C ALA A 62 -5.90 17.03 6.45
N GLU A 63 -6.88 17.13 5.55
CA GLU A 63 -6.61 17.38 4.13
C GLU A 63 -5.92 18.73 3.91
N ALA A 64 -6.39 19.79 4.58
CA ALA A 64 -5.81 21.13 4.45
C ALA A 64 -4.39 21.21 5.06
N GLU A 65 -4.08 20.40 6.07
CA GLU A 65 -2.74 20.24 6.62
C GLU A 65 -1.83 19.50 5.65
N TYR A 66 -2.32 18.41 5.05
CA TYR A 66 -1.56 17.64 4.07
C TYR A 66 -1.22 18.46 2.83
N GLN A 67 -2.17 19.19 2.25
CA GLN A 67 -1.91 20.06 1.10
C GLN A 67 -0.88 21.14 1.41
N ARG A 68 -0.94 21.78 2.59
CA ARG A 68 0.08 22.76 3.01
C ARG A 68 1.46 22.13 3.18
N ALA A 69 1.53 20.90 3.66
CA ALA A 69 2.78 20.19 3.78
C ALA A 69 3.37 19.85 2.39
N LEU A 70 2.54 19.42 1.44
CA LEU A 70 2.95 19.20 0.05
C LEU A 70 3.45 20.50 -0.58
N ASP A 71 2.74 21.62 -0.42
CA ASP A 71 3.16 22.92 -0.95
C ASP A 71 4.51 23.38 -0.38
N SER A 72 4.78 23.06 0.89
CA SER A 72 6.08 23.33 1.50
C SER A 72 7.20 22.55 0.82
N VAL A 73 6.97 21.29 0.45
CA VAL A 73 7.95 20.46 -0.27
C VAL A 73 8.10 20.93 -1.73
N ARG A 74 7.03 21.36 -2.38
CA ARG A 74 7.06 21.91 -3.76
C ARG A 74 7.92 23.18 -3.88
N GLY A 75 8.24 23.85 -2.77
CA GLY A 75 9.15 24.99 -2.74
C GLY A 75 10.63 24.65 -2.98
N TYR A 76 10.99 23.36 -3.02
CA TYR A 76 12.36 22.89 -3.21
C TYR A 76 12.60 22.33 -4.62
N PRO A 77 13.87 22.28 -5.10
CA PRO A 77 14.21 21.64 -6.37
C PRO A 77 13.75 20.17 -6.42
N ALA A 78 13.11 19.77 -7.52
CA ALA A 78 12.56 18.43 -7.66
C ALA A 78 13.64 17.35 -7.58
N GLU A 79 14.85 17.64 -8.04
CA GLU A 79 16.01 16.74 -8.01
C GLU A 79 16.48 16.46 -6.57
N ASP A 80 16.36 17.44 -5.69
CA ASP A 80 16.68 17.27 -4.26
C ASP A 80 15.60 16.44 -3.55
N VAL A 81 14.33 16.66 -3.89
CA VAL A 81 13.21 15.84 -3.41
C VAL A 81 13.37 14.39 -3.88
N ASP A 82 13.73 14.18 -5.14
CA ASP A 82 13.99 12.86 -5.72
C ASP A 82 15.16 12.16 -5.03
N ARG A 83 16.29 12.85 -4.82
CA ARG A 83 17.43 12.32 -4.06
C ARG A 83 17.05 11.95 -2.63
N LEU A 84 16.25 12.78 -1.96
CA LEU A 84 15.74 12.50 -0.62
C LEU A 84 14.88 11.24 -0.63
N ALA A 85 13.94 11.13 -1.56
CA ALA A 85 13.01 10.00 -1.60
C ALA A 85 13.69 8.69 -1.97
N ARG A 86 14.67 8.69 -2.90
CA ARG A 86 15.51 7.51 -3.17
C ARG A 86 16.26 7.05 -1.93
N ARG A 87 16.88 7.98 -1.21
CA ARG A 87 17.58 7.66 0.04
C ARG A 87 16.62 7.11 1.09
N GLY A 88 15.42 7.69 1.20
CA GLY A 88 14.39 7.18 2.10
C GLY A 88 13.95 5.76 1.74
N TRP A 89 13.76 5.46 0.45
CA TRP A 89 13.43 4.12 -0.03
C TRP A 89 14.51 3.07 0.31
N GLU A 90 15.79 3.47 0.22
CA GLU A 90 16.94 2.62 0.52
C GLU A 90 17.15 2.41 2.04
N GLU A 91 16.96 3.45 2.85
CA GLU A 91 17.23 3.40 4.29
C GLU A 91 16.05 2.91 5.13
N LEU A 92 14.81 3.02 4.63
CA LEU A 92 13.65 2.53 5.36
C LEU A 92 13.67 1.00 5.47
N PRO A 93 13.47 0.42 6.68
CA PRO A 93 13.37 -1.02 6.85
C PRO A 93 12.31 -1.61 5.91
N GLU A 94 12.60 -2.75 5.31
CA GLU A 94 11.70 -3.38 4.33
C GLU A 94 10.33 -3.69 4.95
N GLU A 95 10.28 -4.03 6.24
CA GLU A 95 9.06 -4.35 6.97
C GLU A 95 8.25 -3.10 7.39
N ALA A 96 8.78 -1.88 7.19
CA ALA A 96 8.12 -0.63 7.51
C ALA A 96 7.10 -0.23 6.42
N TYR A 97 6.16 -1.14 6.10
CA TYR A 97 5.28 -1.00 4.94
C TYR A 97 4.48 0.31 4.92
N LEU A 98 3.97 0.77 6.07
CA LEU A 98 3.23 2.03 6.15
C LEU A 98 4.12 3.24 5.86
N ASP A 99 5.33 3.28 6.40
CA ASP A 99 6.28 4.38 6.17
C ASP A 99 6.75 4.38 4.71
N ARG A 100 7.03 3.20 4.15
CA ARG A 100 7.41 3.01 2.74
C ARG A 100 6.27 3.42 1.81
N TRP A 101 5.03 3.04 2.12
CA TRP A 101 3.86 3.46 1.36
C TRP A 101 3.66 4.98 1.44
N ALA A 102 3.75 5.58 2.63
CA ALA A 102 3.60 7.02 2.82
C ALA A 102 4.63 7.82 2.00
N LEU A 103 5.88 7.34 1.94
CA LEU A 103 6.92 7.93 1.09
C LEU A 103 6.51 7.96 -0.38
N VAL A 104 5.97 6.85 -0.89
CA VAL A 104 5.52 6.75 -2.28
C VAL A 104 4.26 7.58 -2.51
N GLN A 105 3.33 7.59 -1.56
CA GLN A 105 2.10 8.38 -1.64
C GLN A 105 2.40 9.88 -1.72
N VAL A 106 3.32 10.39 -0.88
CA VAL A 106 3.76 11.78 -0.94
C VAL A 106 4.34 12.11 -2.31
N LEU A 107 5.20 11.26 -2.88
CA LEU A 107 5.73 11.48 -4.23
C LEU A 107 4.62 11.50 -5.30
N THR A 108 3.67 10.57 -5.21
CA THR A 108 2.52 10.46 -6.11
C THR A 108 1.62 11.71 -6.07
N ASP A 109 1.49 12.36 -4.91
CA ASP A 109 0.68 13.58 -4.76
C ASP A 109 1.46 14.88 -5.01
N LEU A 110 2.78 14.88 -4.81
CA LEU A 110 3.64 16.01 -5.15
C LEU A 110 3.62 16.31 -6.65
N ARG A 111 3.59 15.28 -7.49
CA ARG A 111 3.59 15.37 -8.96
C ARG A 111 4.72 16.25 -9.52
N LEU A 112 5.90 16.16 -8.91
CA LEU A 112 7.09 16.86 -9.38
C LEU A 112 7.74 16.05 -10.49
N ALA A 113 7.84 16.61 -11.70
CA ALA A 113 8.38 15.89 -12.86
C ALA A 113 9.78 15.27 -12.61
N GLY A 114 10.61 15.94 -11.79
CA GLY A 114 11.95 15.47 -11.41
C GLY A 114 11.99 14.28 -10.44
N THR A 115 10.85 13.78 -9.94
CA THR A 115 10.81 12.63 -8.99
C THR A 115 10.47 11.29 -9.65
N ALA A 116 10.53 11.22 -10.99
CA ALA A 116 10.24 10.00 -11.73
C ALA A 116 11.24 8.87 -11.38
N ASP A 117 12.50 9.20 -11.11
CA ASP A 117 13.54 8.21 -10.80
C ASP A 117 13.29 7.52 -9.45
N ALA A 118 12.86 8.26 -8.43
CA ALA A 118 12.48 7.67 -7.15
C ALA A 118 11.31 6.69 -7.29
N LEU A 119 10.27 7.05 -8.04
CA LEU A 119 9.14 6.16 -8.31
C LEU A 119 9.56 4.94 -9.15
N ALA A 120 10.43 5.14 -10.14
CA ALA A 120 10.98 4.05 -10.94
C ALA A 120 11.80 3.06 -10.09
N ALA A 121 12.59 3.55 -9.14
CA ALA A 121 13.35 2.70 -8.22
C ALA A 121 12.43 1.82 -7.35
N VAL A 122 11.30 2.36 -6.90
CA VAL A 122 10.29 1.60 -6.15
C VAL A 122 9.71 0.46 -6.99
N VAL A 123 9.30 0.75 -8.23
CA VAL A 123 8.73 -0.27 -9.14
C VAL A 123 9.77 -1.35 -9.47
N ALA A 124 11.02 -0.97 -9.70
CA ALA A 124 12.10 -1.88 -10.04
C ALA A 124 12.57 -2.77 -8.88
N THR A 125 12.28 -2.40 -7.62
CA THR A 125 12.72 -3.15 -6.45
C THR A 125 11.95 -4.48 -6.34
N PRO A 126 12.63 -5.65 -6.34
CA PRO A 126 11.98 -6.94 -6.18
C PRO A 126 11.12 -6.99 -4.92
N VAL A 127 9.91 -7.54 -5.05
CA VAL A 127 9.07 -7.82 -3.88
C VAL A 127 9.67 -9.01 -3.11
N PRO A 128 9.88 -8.87 -1.78
CA PRO A 128 10.35 -9.95 -0.93
C PRO A 128 9.37 -11.14 -0.91
N PRO A 129 9.86 -12.36 -0.59
CA PRO A 129 9.01 -13.52 -0.45
C PRO A 129 8.00 -13.35 0.69
N GLU A 130 6.90 -14.10 0.63
CA GLU A 130 5.90 -14.06 1.70
C GLU A 130 6.51 -14.53 3.03
N ARG A 131 6.35 -13.70 4.07
CA ARG A 131 6.90 -13.95 5.41
C ARG A 131 5.90 -14.62 6.33
N TYR A 132 4.59 -14.45 6.06
CA TYR A 132 3.55 -14.97 6.92
C TYR A 132 2.93 -16.25 6.33
N PRO A 133 2.63 -17.26 7.17
CA PRO A 133 1.95 -18.46 6.70
C PRO A 133 0.59 -18.13 6.05
N GLU A 134 0.21 -18.95 5.07
CA GLU A 134 -1.11 -18.87 4.44
C GLU A 134 -2.22 -18.97 5.49
N GLY A 135 -3.18 -18.04 5.46
CA GLY A 135 -4.29 -17.99 6.40
C GLY A 135 -4.01 -17.27 7.73
N ALA A 136 -2.81 -16.73 7.95
CA ALA A 136 -2.59 -15.82 9.06
C ALA A 136 -3.46 -14.56 8.89
N HIS A 137 -4.15 -14.11 9.94
CA HIS A 137 -4.90 -12.83 9.93
C HIS A 137 -4.00 -11.58 9.85
N ARG A 138 -2.68 -11.75 9.64
CA ARG A 138 -1.73 -10.66 9.42
C ARG A 138 -1.69 -10.29 7.94
N TYR A 139 -1.36 -9.03 7.65
CA TYR A 139 -1.20 -8.55 6.28
C TYR A 139 -0.10 -9.32 5.53
N SER A 140 -0.40 -9.73 4.29
CA SER A 140 0.55 -10.40 3.39
C SER A 140 1.71 -9.47 3.02
N THR A 141 2.94 -9.97 3.11
CA THR A 141 4.15 -9.25 2.65
C THR A 141 4.05 -8.93 1.17
N VAL A 142 3.70 -9.92 0.35
CA VAL A 142 3.55 -9.73 -1.09
C VAL A 142 2.42 -8.76 -1.41
N GLY A 143 1.31 -8.82 -0.66
CA GLY A 143 0.18 -7.90 -0.80
C GLY A 143 0.55 -6.45 -0.50
N GLN A 144 1.19 -6.19 0.64
CA GLN A 144 1.66 -4.85 1.05
C GLN A 144 2.64 -4.27 0.03
N GLU A 145 3.62 -5.05 -0.37
CA GLU A 145 4.62 -4.63 -1.34
C GLU A 145 4.00 -4.38 -2.72
N THR A 146 3.01 -5.19 -3.13
CA THR A 146 2.25 -4.96 -4.37
C THR A 146 1.52 -3.63 -4.34
N VAL A 147 0.86 -3.29 -3.22
CA VAL A 147 0.19 -1.98 -3.05
C VAL A 147 1.19 -0.85 -3.27
N ILE A 148 2.35 -0.90 -2.61
CA ILE A 148 3.41 0.12 -2.76
C ILE A 148 3.84 0.28 -4.23
N ARG A 149 4.06 -0.81 -4.97
CA ARG A 149 4.46 -0.72 -6.40
C ARG A 149 3.33 -0.17 -7.26
N THR A 150 2.09 -0.58 -7.03
CA THR A 150 0.96 -0.05 -7.80
C THR A 150 0.70 1.43 -7.51
N THR A 151 0.95 1.91 -6.29
CA THR A 151 0.94 3.34 -5.96
C THR A 151 2.08 4.09 -6.65
N ALA A 152 3.27 3.49 -6.77
CA ALA A 152 4.37 4.09 -7.52
C ALA A 152 4.08 4.17 -9.02
N VAL A 153 3.46 3.13 -9.60
CA VAL A 153 2.97 3.12 -10.98
C VAL A 153 1.92 4.22 -11.19
N GLU A 154 1.02 4.45 -10.23
CA GLU A 154 0.08 5.56 -10.29
C GLU A 154 0.80 6.92 -10.28
N GLY A 155 1.81 7.09 -9.44
CA GLY A 155 2.67 8.29 -9.45
C GLY A 155 3.31 8.51 -10.81
N LEU A 156 3.90 7.48 -11.41
CA LEU A 156 4.47 7.54 -12.76
C LEU A 156 3.42 7.88 -13.81
N ALA A 157 2.21 7.31 -13.73
CA ALA A 157 1.12 7.63 -14.64
C ALA A 157 0.72 9.11 -14.57
N ARG A 158 0.65 9.68 -13.35
CA ARG A 158 0.37 11.11 -13.16
C ARG A 158 1.49 11.98 -13.75
N LEU A 159 2.75 11.64 -13.51
CA LEU A 159 3.89 12.37 -14.10
C LEU A 159 3.90 12.27 -15.64
N ALA A 160 3.56 11.11 -16.19
CA ALA A 160 3.43 10.90 -17.63
C ALA A 160 2.29 11.74 -18.23
N ALA A 161 1.15 11.84 -17.55
CA ALA A 161 0.05 12.73 -17.94
C ALA A 161 0.48 14.21 -17.97
N ASP A 162 1.42 14.58 -17.09
CA ASP A 162 2.02 15.92 -17.03
C ASP A 162 3.19 16.11 -18.03
N GLY A 163 3.45 15.12 -18.89
CA GLY A 163 4.42 15.20 -19.98
C GLY A 163 5.79 14.56 -19.69
N SER A 164 5.96 13.85 -18.58
CA SER A 164 7.23 13.16 -18.28
C SER A 164 7.44 11.93 -19.17
N THR A 165 8.34 12.05 -20.15
CA THR A 165 8.70 10.92 -21.03
C THR A 165 9.40 9.79 -20.28
N SER A 166 10.25 10.11 -19.29
CA SER A 166 10.93 9.08 -18.49
C SER A 166 9.95 8.24 -17.68
N ALA A 167 8.82 8.82 -17.26
CA ALA A 167 7.75 8.08 -16.62
C ALA A 167 7.05 7.12 -17.59
N VAL A 168 6.75 7.56 -18.83
CA VAL A 168 6.22 6.68 -19.89
C VAL A 168 7.18 5.52 -20.17
N ASP A 169 8.47 5.80 -20.35
CA ASP A 169 9.48 4.78 -20.62
C ASP A 169 9.57 3.75 -19.49
N THR A 170 9.43 4.20 -18.25
CA THR A 170 9.42 3.31 -17.08
C THR A 170 8.17 2.44 -17.06
N LEU A 171 6.98 3.00 -17.32
CA LEU A 171 5.75 2.22 -17.42
C LEU A 171 5.86 1.15 -18.51
N VAL A 172 6.39 1.51 -19.69
CA VAL A 172 6.63 0.58 -20.81
C VAL A 172 7.56 -0.55 -20.39
N ARG A 173 8.65 -0.25 -19.68
CA ARG A 173 9.61 -1.27 -19.20
C ARG A 173 8.97 -2.31 -18.28
N HIS A 174 7.93 -1.94 -17.55
CA HIS A 174 7.27 -2.79 -16.54
C HIS A 174 5.93 -3.37 -16.99
N VAL A 175 5.53 -3.25 -18.26
CA VAL A 175 4.36 -3.98 -18.80
C VAL A 175 4.57 -5.49 -18.77
N ASP A 176 5.83 -5.94 -18.74
CA ASP A 176 6.25 -7.32 -18.65
C ASP A 176 6.80 -7.70 -17.26
N ASP A 177 6.44 -6.97 -16.19
CA ASP A 177 6.89 -7.32 -14.84
C ASP A 177 6.50 -8.76 -14.46
N ASP A 178 7.28 -9.44 -13.61
CA ASP A 178 6.93 -10.79 -13.14
C ASP A 178 5.58 -10.81 -12.39
N ARG A 179 5.18 -9.67 -11.81
CA ARG A 179 3.97 -9.54 -10.99
C ARG A 179 2.80 -9.03 -11.81
N ARG A 180 1.74 -9.84 -11.87
CA ARG A 180 0.51 -9.48 -12.60
C ARG A 180 -0.11 -8.16 -12.14
N GLY A 181 -0.03 -7.83 -10.84
CA GLY A 181 -0.53 -6.56 -10.32
C GLY A 181 0.20 -5.33 -10.88
N VAL A 182 1.54 -5.40 -10.97
CA VAL A 182 2.37 -4.34 -11.56
C VAL A 182 2.12 -4.25 -13.07
N ARG A 183 2.09 -5.38 -13.78
CA ARG A 183 1.72 -5.41 -15.21
C ARG A 183 0.39 -4.76 -15.49
N ALA A 184 -0.65 -5.17 -14.75
CA ALA A 184 -2.00 -4.63 -14.91
C ALA A 184 -2.02 -3.12 -14.69
N ALA A 185 -1.33 -2.62 -13.65
CA ALA A 185 -1.24 -1.19 -13.38
C ALA A 185 -0.52 -0.44 -14.51
N CYS A 186 0.62 -0.94 -15.01
CA CYS A 186 1.37 -0.32 -16.11
C CYS A 186 0.59 -0.30 -17.41
N VAL A 187 -0.02 -1.43 -17.79
CA VAL A 187 -0.87 -1.54 -19.00
C VAL A 187 -2.05 -0.58 -18.91
N LEU A 188 -2.75 -0.54 -17.76
CA LEU A 188 -3.87 0.36 -17.55
C LEU A 188 -3.44 1.83 -17.65
N ALA A 189 -2.34 2.20 -17.00
CA ALA A 189 -1.79 3.56 -17.05
C ALA A 189 -1.48 3.99 -18.49
N LEU A 190 -0.73 3.18 -19.25
CA LEU A 190 -0.38 3.50 -20.64
C LEU A 190 -1.61 3.60 -21.56
N ARG A 191 -2.64 2.78 -21.32
CA ARG A 191 -3.91 2.85 -22.07
C ARG A 191 -4.68 4.12 -21.76
N GLU A 192 -4.82 4.48 -20.48
CA GLU A 192 -5.53 5.70 -20.06
C GLU A 192 -4.83 6.97 -20.56
N LEU A 193 -3.50 6.94 -20.64
CA LEU A 193 -2.69 8.01 -21.22
C LEU A 193 -2.77 8.09 -22.75
N ALA A 194 -3.37 7.08 -23.41
CA ALA A 194 -3.27 6.87 -24.86
C ALA A 194 -1.82 6.99 -25.37
N ALA A 195 -0.87 6.40 -24.61
CA ALA A 195 0.54 6.49 -24.91
C ALA A 195 0.85 5.94 -26.32
N PRO A 196 1.75 6.57 -27.10
CA PRO A 196 2.04 6.20 -28.48
C PRO A 196 2.95 4.97 -28.56
N VAL A 197 2.50 3.84 -28.01
CA VAL A 197 3.23 2.57 -27.93
C VAL A 197 2.35 1.40 -28.38
N ASP A 198 2.96 0.39 -28.99
CA ASP A 198 2.27 -0.83 -29.40
C ASP A 198 2.04 -1.76 -28.19
N LEU A 199 1.04 -1.44 -27.36
CA LEU A 199 0.74 -2.24 -26.16
C LEU A 199 0.47 -3.73 -26.47
N PRO A 200 -0.34 -4.10 -27.48
CA PRO A 200 -0.52 -5.52 -27.83
C PRO A 200 0.80 -6.23 -28.18
N GLY A 201 1.75 -5.54 -28.80
CA GLY A 201 3.07 -6.09 -29.12
C GLY A 201 4.03 -6.18 -27.92
N LEU A 202 3.74 -5.49 -26.81
CA LEU A 202 4.60 -5.42 -25.64
C LEU A 202 4.18 -6.36 -24.50
N ILE A 203 2.90 -6.73 -24.42
CA ILE A 203 2.39 -7.60 -23.35
C ILE A 203 2.58 -9.07 -23.66
N ARG A 204 2.68 -9.90 -22.61
CA ARG A 204 2.67 -11.36 -22.76
C ARG A 204 1.34 -11.83 -23.34
N SER A 205 1.40 -12.92 -24.12
CA SER A 205 0.21 -13.52 -24.71
C SER A 205 -0.82 -13.98 -23.66
N GLU A 206 -0.35 -14.47 -22.52
CA GLU A 206 -1.17 -14.92 -21.39
C GLU A 206 -1.84 -13.77 -20.62
N ASP A 207 -1.36 -12.54 -20.80
CA ASP A 207 -1.88 -11.32 -20.17
C ASP A 207 -2.68 -10.45 -21.15
N ALA A 208 -3.10 -11.01 -22.29
CA ALA A 208 -3.91 -10.31 -23.29
C ALA A 208 -5.23 -9.76 -22.71
N ASP A 209 -5.75 -10.38 -21.64
CA ASP A 209 -6.92 -9.92 -20.89
C ASP A 209 -6.71 -8.53 -20.24
N LEU A 210 -5.46 -8.14 -19.95
CA LEU A 210 -5.15 -6.83 -19.37
C LEU A 210 -5.52 -5.66 -20.30
N LEU A 211 -5.59 -5.90 -21.62
CA LEU A 211 -6.07 -4.90 -22.59
C LEU A 211 -7.57 -4.60 -22.44
N GLU A 212 -8.33 -5.47 -21.80
CA GLU A 212 -9.76 -5.29 -21.59
C GLU A 212 -10.11 -4.72 -20.22
N VAL A 213 -9.14 -4.66 -19.29
CA VAL A 213 -9.33 -4.07 -17.96
C VAL A 213 -9.66 -2.58 -18.10
N ARG A 214 -10.65 -2.11 -17.32
CA ARG A 214 -11.07 -0.70 -17.30
C ARG A 214 -11.32 -0.27 -15.86
N ARG A 215 -11.00 0.98 -15.54
CA ARG A 215 -11.49 1.62 -14.32
C ARG A 215 -12.95 2.00 -14.53
N TYR A 216 -13.79 1.61 -13.58
CA TYR A 216 -15.16 2.10 -13.47
C TYR A 216 -15.19 3.16 -12.38
N ASP A 217 -15.97 4.22 -12.59
CA ASP A 217 -16.35 5.08 -11.48
C ASP A 217 -17.17 4.21 -10.50
N VAL A 218 -16.80 4.25 -9.21
CA VAL A 218 -17.49 3.47 -8.18
C VAL A 218 -18.99 3.78 -8.12
N ARG A 219 -19.39 5.00 -8.51
CA ARG A 219 -20.78 5.45 -8.59
C ARG A 219 -21.54 4.79 -9.74
N ASP A 220 -20.84 4.35 -10.77
CA ASP A 220 -21.40 3.68 -11.94
C ASP A 220 -21.47 2.16 -11.77
N VAL A 221 -20.84 1.61 -10.73
CA VAL A 221 -20.91 0.19 -10.40
C VAL A 221 -22.22 -0.09 -9.65
N PRO A 222 -23.04 -1.08 -10.08
CA PRO A 222 -24.24 -1.48 -9.36
C PRO A 222 -23.91 -1.85 -7.91
N GLN A 223 -24.36 -1.02 -6.98
CA GLN A 223 -24.17 -1.26 -5.56
C GLN A 223 -25.12 -2.35 -5.09
N VAL A 224 -24.62 -3.28 -4.29
CA VAL A 224 -25.46 -4.31 -3.67
C VAL A 224 -26.37 -3.63 -2.65
N THR A 225 -27.64 -3.43 -3.02
CA THR A 225 -28.64 -2.74 -2.18
C THR A 225 -29.35 -3.65 -1.18
N ARG A 226 -29.13 -4.98 -1.26
CA ARG A 226 -29.67 -5.98 -0.34
C ARG A 226 -28.63 -7.06 -0.02
N VAL A 227 -28.44 -7.33 1.27
CA VAL A 227 -27.48 -8.32 1.80
C VAL A 227 -27.94 -9.77 1.57
N ASP A 228 -29.21 -9.96 1.20
CA ASP A 228 -29.88 -11.26 1.05
C ASP A 228 -29.36 -12.12 -0.13
N HIS A 229 -28.38 -11.62 -0.89
CA HIS A 229 -27.90 -12.24 -2.12
C HIS A 229 -26.42 -12.65 -2.10
N ILE A 230 -25.73 -12.50 -0.96
CA ILE A 230 -24.39 -13.09 -0.80
C ILE A 230 -24.56 -14.60 -0.55
N ARG A 231 -24.83 -15.36 -1.62
CA ARG A 231 -24.65 -16.80 -1.63
C ARG A 231 -23.15 -17.08 -1.66
N TYR A 232 -22.57 -17.40 -0.52
CA TYR A 232 -21.27 -18.05 -0.49
C TYR A 232 -21.38 -19.38 -1.27
N PRO A 233 -20.59 -19.60 -2.34
CA PRO A 233 -20.53 -20.89 -2.99
C PRO A 233 -19.98 -21.90 -1.96
N GLY A 234 -20.84 -22.77 -1.44
CA GLY A 234 -20.50 -23.78 -0.43
C GLY A 234 -21.29 -23.72 0.88
N ALA A 235 -22.06 -22.66 1.14
CA ALA A 235 -22.93 -22.60 2.31
C ALA A 235 -24.28 -23.28 2.00
N GLY A 236 -24.34 -24.59 2.21
CA GLY A 236 -25.61 -25.30 2.28
C GLY A 236 -26.43 -24.81 3.48
N ALA A 237 -27.72 -24.59 3.22
CA ALA A 237 -28.82 -24.38 4.16
C ALA A 237 -28.88 -23.05 4.94
N ASP A 238 -29.93 -22.29 4.61
CA ASP A 238 -30.60 -21.20 5.35
C ASP A 238 -30.17 -21.01 6.81
N VAL A 239 -29.33 -20.00 7.06
CA VAL A 239 -29.25 -19.39 8.39
C VAL A 239 -30.36 -18.36 8.48
N ARG A 240 -31.46 -18.70 9.15
CA ARG A 240 -32.52 -17.73 9.48
C ARG A 240 -31.95 -16.63 10.39
N PRO A 241 -32.16 -15.35 10.09
CA PRO A 241 -31.80 -14.28 11.02
C PRO A 241 -32.63 -14.39 12.31
N PRO A 242 -32.07 -14.02 13.48
CA PRO A 242 -32.81 -14.03 14.74
C PRO A 242 -33.93 -12.97 14.73
N PRO A 243 -35.06 -13.23 15.39
CA PRO A 243 -36.19 -12.30 15.46
C PRO A 243 -35.86 -11.03 16.25
N PRO A 244 -36.64 -9.94 16.05
CA PRO A 244 -36.34 -8.59 16.54
C PRO A 244 -36.30 -8.46 18.06
#